data_AF-A0A9E7HKQ5-F1
#
_entry.id   AF-A0A9E7HKQ5-F1
#
_cell.length_a   1.000
_cell.length_b   1.000
_cell.length_c   1.000
_cell.angle_alpha   90.00
_cell.angle_beta   90.00
_cell.angle_gamma   90.00
#
_symmetry.space_group_name_H-M   'P 1'
#
loop_
_entity.id
_entity.type
_entity.pdbx_description
1 polymer ?
#
loop_
_entity_poly.entity_id
_entity_poly.type
_entity_poly.pdbx_seq_one_letter_code
_entity_poly.pdbx_strand_id
1 'polypeptide(L)'
;MEVDASMSTNSDHDLALANHHDGSGEPSSPPMPAVGQGQPVLAGPRPAPTYRVVNAIIDKKEDGPGCRCGHTLTAVPPVGEEGTPGYIGPRLILFGGATALEGNSAAPPSPAGTAGIRLAGATADVHCYDVLSNKWTRLTPLGEPPSPRAAHVATAVGTMVVIQGGIGPAGLSAEDLHVLDLTQQQPRWHRL
;
A
#
# COMPACT_ATOMS: atom_id res chain seq x y z
N MET A 1 61.95 -1.32 -36.39
CA MET A 1 62.17 -1.39 -34.93
C MET A 1 60.89 -1.93 -34.32
N GLU A 2 60.77 -3.17 -33.85
CA GLU A 2 61.54 -4.44 -33.95
C GLU A 2 60.52 -5.56 -33.54
N VAL A 3 60.36 -6.72 -34.20
CA VAL A 3 61.14 -8.00 -34.18
C VAL A 3 61.54 -8.52 -32.78
N ASP A 4 61.71 -9.83 -32.47
CA ASP A 4 61.24 -11.14 -33.01
C ASP A 4 61.66 -12.24 -31.98
N ALA A 5 61.29 -13.53 -32.02
CA ALA A 5 60.07 -14.27 -32.44
C ALA A 5 60.28 -15.79 -32.17
N SER A 6 59.23 -16.54 -31.80
CA SER A 6 59.26 -18.03 -31.72
C SER A 6 57.82 -18.61 -31.65
N MET A 7 57.38 -19.67 -32.36
CA MET A 7 57.94 -20.99 -32.76
C MET A 7 58.12 -22.00 -31.61
N SER A 8 57.76 -23.29 -31.70
CA SER A 8 56.96 -24.02 -32.74
C SER A 8 56.66 -25.49 -32.35
N THR A 9 55.42 -25.96 -32.60
CA THR A 9 55.00 -27.30 -33.11
C THR A 9 55.37 -28.66 -32.42
N ASN A 10 54.50 -29.66 -32.68
CA ASN A 10 54.69 -31.14 -32.62
C ASN A 10 54.68 -31.87 -31.25
N SER A 11 54.38 -33.19 -31.15
CA SER A 11 53.38 -34.08 -31.82
C SER A 11 53.49 -35.54 -31.31
N ASP A 12 52.39 -36.15 -30.85
CA ASP A 12 51.97 -37.58 -30.87
C ASP A 12 52.89 -38.77 -30.44
N HIS A 13 52.23 -39.86 -29.99
CA HIS A 13 52.71 -41.26 -29.83
C HIS A 13 53.78 -41.56 -28.72
N ASP A 14 53.86 -42.74 -28.07
CA ASP A 14 53.02 -43.96 -28.08
C ASP A 14 53.25 -44.89 -26.84
N LEU A 15 52.27 -45.76 -26.50
CA LEU A 15 52.38 -47.09 -25.83
C LEU A 15 53.04 -47.23 -24.42
N ALA A 16 52.84 -48.27 -23.58
CA ALA A 16 51.77 -49.29 -23.36
C ALA A 16 52.05 -50.11 -22.06
N LEU A 17 51.25 -51.17 -21.79
CA LEU A 17 51.27 -52.18 -20.69
C LEU A 17 50.46 -51.77 -19.43
N ALA A 18 49.32 -52.39 -19.07
CA ALA A 18 48.95 -53.81 -18.80
C ALA A 18 49.17 -54.24 -17.33
N ASN A 19 48.32 -55.07 -16.69
CA ASN A 19 47.09 -55.76 -17.17
C ASN A 19 45.81 -55.08 -16.58
N HIS A 20 44.66 -55.66 -16.16
CA HIS A 20 44.18 -57.05 -16.02
C HIS A 20 42.66 -57.23 -16.29
N HIS A 21 41.87 -57.70 -15.32
CA HIS A 21 40.39 -57.88 -15.32
C HIS A 21 39.83 -57.19 -14.05
N ASP A 22 38.53 -56.98 -13.80
CA ASP A 22 37.32 -57.70 -14.24
C ASP A 22 36.06 -56.79 -14.13
N GLY A 23 34.89 -57.21 -14.62
CA GLY A 23 33.59 -56.58 -14.30
C GLY A 23 32.70 -56.21 -15.50
N SER A 24 31.51 -56.82 -15.56
CA SER A 24 30.49 -56.65 -16.61
C SER A 24 29.61 -55.39 -16.46
N GLY A 25 29.09 -54.87 -17.58
CA GLY A 25 27.97 -53.92 -17.60
C GLY A 25 27.66 -53.32 -18.98
N GLU A 26 26.44 -53.53 -19.49
CA GLU A 26 25.94 -52.83 -20.68
C GLU A 26 25.48 -51.40 -20.33
N PRO A 27 25.69 -50.40 -21.21
CA PRO A 27 25.24 -49.03 -20.97
C PRO A 27 23.75 -48.87 -21.28
N SER A 28 22.90 -48.80 -20.26
CA SER A 28 21.49 -48.44 -20.39
C SER A 28 21.30 -46.91 -20.50
N SER A 29 20.42 -46.48 -21.42
CA SER A 29 20.16 -45.05 -21.66
C SER A 29 19.48 -44.36 -20.47
N PRO A 30 19.75 -43.07 -20.20
CA PRO A 30 19.11 -42.34 -19.12
C PRO A 30 17.59 -42.18 -19.39
N PRO A 31 16.72 -42.34 -18.37
CA PRO A 31 15.28 -42.15 -18.53
C PRO A 31 14.95 -40.67 -18.71
N MET A 32 13.98 -40.37 -19.60
CA MET A 32 13.39 -39.02 -19.66
C MET A 32 12.61 -38.72 -18.37
N PRO A 33 12.57 -37.45 -17.93
CA PRO A 33 11.78 -37.06 -16.76
C PRO A 33 10.29 -37.35 -17.01
N ALA A 34 9.67 -38.05 -16.07
CA ALA A 34 8.24 -38.34 -16.14
C ALA A 34 7.45 -37.02 -16.10
N VAL A 35 6.62 -36.77 -17.12
CA VAL A 35 5.69 -35.64 -17.13
C VAL A 35 4.65 -35.90 -16.04
N GLY A 36 4.82 -35.26 -14.88
CA GLY A 36 3.82 -35.28 -13.83
C GLY A 36 2.49 -34.79 -14.38
N GLN A 37 1.43 -35.58 -14.19
CA GLN A 37 0.10 -35.27 -14.70
C GLN A 37 -0.41 -33.99 -14.03
N GLY A 38 -0.27 -32.86 -14.73
CA GLY A 38 -0.81 -31.59 -14.29
C GLY A 38 -2.32 -31.73 -14.10
N GLN A 39 -2.82 -31.45 -12.89
CA GLN A 39 -4.25 -31.33 -12.67
C GLN A 39 -4.83 -30.34 -13.69
N PRO A 40 -5.97 -30.62 -14.34
CA PRO A 40 -6.58 -29.68 -15.26
C PRO A 40 -6.95 -28.42 -14.48
N VAL A 41 -6.20 -27.34 -14.72
CA VAL A 41 -6.46 -26.03 -14.11
C VAL A 41 -7.74 -25.50 -14.73
N LEU A 42 -8.86 -25.80 -14.07
CA LEU A 42 -10.19 -25.35 -14.46
C LEU A 42 -10.21 -23.82 -14.45
N ALA A 43 -10.10 -23.23 -15.64
CA ALA A 43 -10.05 -21.78 -15.87
C ALA A 43 -11.44 -21.12 -15.71
N GLY A 44 -12.12 -21.42 -14.59
CA GLY A 44 -13.31 -20.71 -14.15
C GLY A 44 -12.96 -19.41 -13.44
N PRO A 45 -13.94 -18.50 -13.26
CA PRO A 45 -13.76 -17.32 -12.41
C PRO A 45 -13.35 -17.73 -11.00
N ARG A 46 -12.23 -17.20 -10.50
CA ARG A 46 -11.81 -17.43 -9.11
C ARG A 46 -12.88 -16.88 -8.17
N PRO A 47 -13.45 -17.68 -7.25
CA PRO A 47 -14.40 -17.19 -6.27
C PRO A 47 -13.82 -16.04 -5.44
N ALA A 48 -14.67 -15.12 -5.00
CA ALA A 48 -14.26 -14.08 -4.05
C ALA A 48 -13.79 -14.73 -2.73
N PRO A 49 -12.74 -14.21 -2.06
CA PRO A 49 -12.32 -14.71 -0.76
C PRO A 49 -13.43 -14.64 0.29
N THR A 50 -13.44 -15.58 1.23
CA THR A 50 -14.37 -15.57 2.36
C THR A 50 -14.11 -14.36 3.26
N TYR A 51 -15.06 -13.43 3.30
CA TYR A 51 -15.02 -12.30 4.23
C TYR A 51 -15.26 -12.77 5.67
N ARG A 52 -14.55 -12.15 6.63
CA ARG A 52 -14.78 -12.32 8.07
C ARG A 52 -15.10 -10.97 8.71
N VAL A 53 -15.98 -10.96 9.70
CA VAL A 53 -16.19 -9.78 10.54
C VAL A 53 -14.92 -9.53 11.35
N VAL A 54 -14.49 -8.27 11.41
CA VAL A 54 -13.37 -7.83 12.25
C VAL A 54 -13.94 -6.93 13.33
N ASN A 55 -13.82 -7.35 14.59
CA ASN A 55 -14.28 -6.57 15.74
C ASN A 55 -13.23 -5.50 16.05
N ALA A 56 -13.50 -4.25 15.67
CA ALA A 56 -12.57 -3.16 15.86
C ALA A 56 -12.54 -2.67 17.32
N ILE A 57 -11.34 -2.51 17.87
CA ILE A 57 -11.12 -1.92 19.20
C ILE A 57 -11.26 -0.40 19.09
N ILE A 58 -12.04 0.20 20.00
CA ILE A 58 -12.28 1.64 20.11
C ILE A 58 -12.23 1.98 21.61
N ASP A 59 -11.12 2.55 22.07
CA ASP A 59 -10.92 2.86 23.51
C ASP A 59 -11.80 4.04 23.94
N LYS A 60 -11.89 5.09 23.11
CA LYS A 60 -12.66 6.30 23.36
C LYS A 60 -13.64 6.56 22.23
N LYS A 61 -14.76 7.24 22.52
CA LYS A 61 -15.81 7.52 21.53
C LYS A 61 -15.28 8.27 20.30
N GLU A 62 -14.31 9.17 20.51
CA GLU A 62 -13.67 9.97 19.47
C GLU A 62 -12.63 9.22 18.64
N ASP A 63 -12.15 8.03 19.05
CA ASP A 63 -11.19 7.25 18.27
C ASP A 63 -11.81 6.66 17.00
N GLY A 64 -13.07 6.23 17.10
CA GLY A 64 -13.85 5.73 15.97
C GLY A 64 -14.30 6.85 15.02
N PRO A 65 -14.25 6.65 13.69
CA PRO A 65 -14.67 7.68 12.73
C PRO A 65 -16.17 7.97 12.71
N GLY A 66 -17.00 7.04 13.20
CA GLY A 66 -18.46 7.17 13.22
C GLY A 66 -19.09 7.21 11.81
N CYS A 67 -20.38 7.55 11.75
CA CYS A 67 -21.11 7.66 10.49
C CYS A 67 -20.68 8.91 9.71
N ARG A 68 -20.18 8.74 8.47
CA ARG A 68 -19.80 9.85 7.59
C ARG A 68 -19.78 9.45 6.11
N CYS A 69 -20.15 10.37 5.22
CA CYS A 69 -20.06 10.19 3.76
C CYS A 69 -18.92 11.03 3.16
N GLY A 70 -18.49 10.70 1.94
CA GLY A 70 -17.47 11.47 1.20
C GLY A 70 -16.09 11.56 1.86
N HIS A 71 -15.78 10.67 2.80
CA HIS A 71 -14.44 10.50 3.37
C HIS A 71 -13.55 9.67 2.42
N THR A 72 -12.23 9.71 2.62
CA THR A 72 -11.31 8.73 2.02
C THR A 72 -10.84 7.73 3.07
N LEU A 73 -10.49 6.51 2.63
CA LEU A 73 -9.86 5.48 3.46
C LEU A 73 -8.67 4.91 2.69
N THR A 74 -7.46 5.29 3.11
CA THR A 74 -6.21 5.03 2.37
C THR A 74 -5.41 3.95 3.07
N ALA A 75 -5.10 2.85 2.38
CA ALA A 75 -4.17 1.84 2.91
C ALA A 75 -2.72 2.34 2.82
N VAL A 76 -1.97 2.21 3.91
CA VAL A 76 -0.57 2.67 4.02
C VAL A 76 0.30 1.49 4.47
N PRO A 77 1.44 1.23 3.80
CA PRO A 77 2.37 0.17 4.18
C PRO A 77 3.01 0.43 5.56
N PRO A 78 3.62 -0.59 6.19
CA PRO A 78 4.40 -0.40 7.40
C PRO A 78 5.61 0.52 7.19
N VAL A 79 6.13 1.05 8.29
CA VAL A 79 7.35 1.85 8.37
C VAL A 79 8.41 1.05 9.12
N GLY A 80 9.60 0.89 8.53
CA GLY A 80 10.69 0.08 9.11
C GLY A 80 10.47 -1.43 8.98
N GLU A 81 11.37 -2.20 9.57
CA GLU A 81 11.32 -3.66 9.58
C GLU A 81 10.61 -4.18 10.84
N GLU A 82 9.84 -5.26 10.73
CA GLU A 82 9.07 -5.80 11.85
C GLU A 82 9.98 -6.25 13.00
N GLY A 83 9.67 -5.80 14.22
CA GLY A 83 10.48 -6.03 15.42
C GLY A 83 11.59 -4.99 15.67
N THR A 84 11.84 -4.05 14.76
CA THR A 84 12.82 -2.97 15.00
C THR A 84 12.27 -1.83 15.88
N PRO A 85 13.12 -1.15 16.68
CA PRO A 85 12.71 0.04 17.41
C PRO A 85 12.24 1.15 16.46
N GLY A 86 10.96 1.49 16.53
CA GLY A 86 10.34 2.46 15.63
C GLY A 86 9.51 1.84 14.49
N TYR A 87 9.41 0.51 14.39
CA TYR A 87 8.47 -0.15 13.50
C TYR A 87 7.03 0.40 13.70
N ILE A 88 6.35 0.68 12.60
CA ILE A 88 4.92 1.03 12.61
C ILE A 88 4.20 0.11 11.62
N GLY A 89 3.16 -0.57 12.08
CA GLY A 89 2.45 -1.58 11.28
C GLY A 89 1.70 -1.02 10.06
N PRO A 90 1.15 -1.91 9.21
CA PRO A 90 0.23 -1.54 8.15
C PRO A 90 -1.03 -0.89 8.74
N ARG A 91 -1.46 0.23 8.14
CA ARG A 91 -2.53 1.10 8.66
C ARG A 91 -3.54 1.46 7.57
N LEU A 92 -4.79 1.68 7.96
CA LEU A 92 -5.77 2.38 7.13
C LEU A 92 -5.96 3.79 7.69
N ILE A 93 -5.76 4.81 6.86
CA ILE A 93 -5.88 6.22 7.23
C ILE A 93 -7.17 6.77 6.64
N LEU A 94 -8.12 7.10 7.51
CA LEU A 94 -9.34 7.80 7.15
C LEU A 94 -9.13 9.30 7.32
N PHE A 95 -9.54 10.10 6.31
CA PHE A 95 -9.56 11.56 6.41
C PHE A 95 -10.91 12.15 5.99
N GLY A 96 -11.36 13.15 6.76
CA GLY A 96 -12.44 14.04 6.39
C GLY A 96 -13.80 13.36 6.26
N GLY A 97 -14.59 13.82 5.28
CA GLY A 97 -15.99 13.44 5.10
C GLY A 97 -16.95 14.37 5.85
N ALA A 98 -18.26 14.12 5.72
CA ALA A 98 -19.31 14.84 6.44
C ALA A 98 -20.15 13.90 7.31
N THR A 99 -20.40 14.30 8.55
CA THR A 99 -21.07 13.50 9.59
C THR A 99 -22.58 13.76 9.71
N ALA A 100 -23.07 14.86 9.16
CA ALA A 100 -24.49 15.21 9.13
C ALA A 100 -24.82 16.06 7.90
N LEU A 101 -25.99 15.85 7.31
CA LEU A 101 -26.62 16.82 6.40
C LEU A 101 -27.51 17.73 7.26
N GLU A 102 -27.09 18.97 7.52
CA GLU A 102 -27.99 19.97 8.08
C GLU A 102 -29.00 20.37 7.01
N GLY A 103 -30.17 19.73 7.04
CA GLY A 103 -31.35 20.17 6.32
C GLY A 103 -31.81 21.51 6.88
N ASN A 104 -31.28 22.61 6.34
CA ASN A 104 -31.52 23.95 6.86
C ASN A 104 -32.96 24.41 6.64
N SER A 105 -33.79 24.19 7.66
CA SER A 105 -35.15 24.75 7.79
C SER A 105 -35.21 25.96 8.73
N ALA A 106 -34.06 26.56 9.09
CA ALA A 106 -33.97 27.56 10.18
C ALA A 106 -33.25 28.87 9.82
N ALA A 107 -32.18 28.84 9.01
CA ALA A 107 -31.54 30.05 8.50
C ALA A 107 -32.27 30.54 7.22
N PRO A 108 -32.51 31.85 7.06
CA PRO A 108 -33.14 32.39 5.85
C PRO A 108 -32.23 32.16 4.62
N PRO A 109 -32.81 32.06 3.41
CA PRO A 109 -32.02 31.94 2.20
C PRO A 109 -31.11 33.17 2.04
N SER A 110 -29.80 32.94 2.01
CA SER A 110 -28.85 33.98 1.60
C SER A 110 -29.20 34.45 0.18
N PRO A 111 -29.05 35.75 -0.14
CA PRO A 111 -29.50 36.30 -1.42
C PRO A 111 -28.89 35.54 -2.60
N ALA A 112 -29.74 35.25 -3.60
CA ALA A 112 -29.39 34.37 -4.71
C ALA A 112 -28.22 34.94 -5.53
N GLY A 113 -27.07 34.28 -5.47
CA GLY A 113 -25.84 34.66 -6.16
C GLY A 113 -24.72 33.64 -5.99
N THR A 114 -24.58 33.05 -4.80
CA THR A 114 -23.62 31.97 -4.52
C THR A 114 -24.32 30.70 -4.03
N ALA A 115 -25.10 30.06 -4.91
CA ALA A 115 -25.78 28.78 -4.65
C ALA A 115 -24.82 27.58 -4.70
N GLY A 116 -23.72 27.64 -3.95
CA GLY A 116 -22.80 26.52 -3.77
C GLY A 116 -23.34 25.51 -2.77
N ILE A 117 -23.08 24.22 -3.00
CA ILE A 117 -23.43 23.14 -2.07
C ILE A 117 -22.56 23.30 -0.81
N ARG A 118 -23.09 23.93 0.23
CA ARG A 118 -22.42 24.05 1.53
C ARG A 118 -22.60 22.75 2.30
N LEU A 119 -21.53 21.96 2.38
CA LEU A 119 -21.54 20.70 3.12
C LEU A 119 -21.38 20.97 4.62
N ALA A 120 -22.51 21.05 5.32
CA ALA A 120 -22.55 21.02 6.77
C ALA A 120 -21.94 19.72 7.32
N GLY A 121 -21.51 19.73 8.58
CA GLY A 121 -20.91 18.57 9.25
C GLY A 121 -19.60 18.05 8.63
N ALA A 122 -18.99 18.77 7.68
CA ALA A 122 -17.68 18.44 7.11
C ALA A 122 -16.58 18.52 8.18
N THR A 123 -15.66 17.56 8.21
CA THR A 123 -14.55 17.48 9.17
C THR A 123 -13.18 17.45 8.50
N ALA A 124 -12.13 17.76 9.26
CA ALA A 124 -10.72 17.54 8.93
C ALA A 124 -10.09 16.41 9.79
N ASP A 125 -10.93 15.58 10.42
CA ASP A 125 -10.46 14.52 11.32
C ASP A 125 -9.68 13.43 10.58
N VAL A 126 -8.53 13.08 11.16
CA VAL A 126 -7.72 11.90 10.78
C VAL A 126 -7.99 10.78 11.78
N HIS A 127 -8.41 9.61 11.29
CA HIS A 127 -8.49 8.39 12.09
C HIS A 127 -7.56 7.34 11.50
N CYS A 128 -6.81 6.66 12.36
CA CYS A 128 -5.96 5.54 12.00
C CYS A 128 -6.60 4.24 12.46
N TYR A 129 -6.69 3.25 11.57
CA TYR A 129 -6.93 1.87 11.92
C TYR A 129 -5.61 1.09 11.83
N ASP A 130 -5.12 0.61 12.97
CA ASP A 130 -4.00 -0.34 13.01
C ASP A 130 -4.51 -1.75 12.71
N VAL A 131 -3.98 -2.37 11.66
CA VAL A 131 -4.49 -3.64 11.10
C VAL A 131 -4.07 -4.85 11.94
N LEU A 132 -3.01 -4.74 12.75
CA LEU A 132 -2.47 -5.85 13.55
C LEU A 132 -3.21 -5.96 14.89
N SER A 133 -3.36 -4.84 15.59
CA SER A 133 -4.13 -4.71 16.83
C SER A 133 -5.65 -4.56 16.60
N ASN A 134 -6.07 -4.39 15.34
CA ASN A 134 -7.46 -4.20 14.93
C ASN A 134 -8.12 -2.96 15.59
N LYS A 135 -7.34 -1.89 15.82
CA LYS A 135 -7.70 -0.76 16.68
C LYS A 135 -7.85 0.54 15.90
N TRP A 136 -8.92 1.28 16.17
CA TRP A 136 -9.04 2.69 15.78
C TRP A 136 -8.37 3.62 16.80
N THR A 137 -7.80 4.71 16.32
CA THR A 137 -7.30 5.82 17.15
C THR A 137 -7.42 7.13 16.35
N ARG A 138 -7.90 8.21 16.98
CA ARG A 138 -7.93 9.53 16.34
C ARG A 138 -6.54 10.16 16.42
N LEU A 139 -5.98 10.51 15.26
CA LEU A 139 -4.67 11.11 15.18
C LEU A 139 -4.76 12.62 15.39
N THR A 140 -3.73 13.20 16.02
CA THR A 140 -3.49 14.64 16.14
C THR A 140 -2.14 14.99 15.51
N PRO A 141 -2.06 15.05 14.15
CA PRO A 141 -0.82 15.37 13.46
C PRO A 141 -0.37 16.81 13.75
N LEU A 142 0.94 17.03 13.72
CA LEU A 142 1.55 18.37 13.78
C LEU A 142 1.41 19.09 12.43
N GLY A 143 1.62 20.41 12.40
CA GLY A 143 1.61 21.20 11.15
C GLY A 143 0.22 21.75 10.78
N GLU A 144 0.07 22.17 9.52
CA GLU A 144 -1.16 22.79 9.00
C GLU A 144 -2.07 21.75 8.31
N PRO A 145 -3.19 21.33 8.93
CA PRO A 145 -4.11 20.38 8.30
C PRO A 145 -4.85 21.01 7.12
N PRO A 146 -5.38 20.20 6.19
CA PRO A 146 -6.34 20.67 5.20
C PRO A 146 -7.60 21.19 5.89
N SER A 147 -8.26 22.17 5.27
CA SER A 147 -9.58 22.65 5.73
C SER A 147 -10.62 21.50 5.76
N PRO A 148 -11.61 21.53 6.67
CA PRO A 148 -12.65 20.51 6.78
C PRO A 148 -13.40 20.28 5.46
N ARG A 149 -13.44 19.03 4.97
CA ARG A 149 -13.87 18.70 3.62
C ARG A 149 -14.38 17.27 3.43
N ALA A 150 -15.12 17.06 2.34
CA ALA A 150 -15.45 15.75 1.80
C ALA A 150 -15.30 15.76 0.27
N ALA A 151 -15.44 14.59 -0.37
CA ALA A 151 -15.30 14.39 -1.81
C ALA A 151 -13.94 14.87 -2.38
N HIS A 152 -12.92 14.88 -1.52
CA HIS A 152 -11.50 15.03 -1.88
C HIS A 152 -10.92 13.70 -2.40
N VAL A 153 -9.79 13.78 -3.10
CA VAL A 153 -8.98 12.61 -3.45
C VAL A 153 -7.90 12.42 -2.39
N ALA A 154 -7.57 11.16 -2.08
CA ALA A 154 -6.39 10.81 -1.29
C ALA A 154 -5.68 9.60 -1.91
N THR A 155 -4.36 9.56 -1.81
CA THR A 155 -3.54 8.43 -2.29
C THR A 155 -2.31 8.22 -1.40
N ALA A 156 -1.82 6.98 -1.32
CA ALA A 156 -0.57 6.67 -0.63
C ALA A 156 0.63 6.91 -1.56
N VAL A 157 1.66 7.59 -1.04
CA VAL A 157 2.95 7.77 -1.71
C VAL A 157 4.02 7.27 -0.74
N GLY A 158 4.50 6.05 -0.97
CA GLY A 158 5.31 5.33 0.01
C GLY A 158 4.55 5.16 1.31
N THR A 159 5.08 5.73 2.40
CA THR A 159 4.49 5.72 3.75
C THR A 159 3.71 6.99 4.09
N MET A 160 3.51 7.91 3.13
CA MET A 160 2.76 9.16 3.31
C MET A 160 1.39 9.10 2.62
N VAL A 161 0.44 9.95 3.03
CA VAL A 161 -0.85 10.12 2.34
C VAL A 161 -0.95 11.53 1.77
N VAL A 162 -1.09 11.63 0.44
CA VAL A 162 -1.31 12.89 -0.28
C VAL A 162 -2.81 13.11 -0.44
N ILE A 163 -3.29 14.33 -0.19
CA ILE A 163 -4.70 14.73 -0.24
C ILE A 163 -4.84 16.01 -1.06
N GLN A 164 -5.81 16.02 -1.98
CA GLN A 164 -6.08 17.14 -2.89
C GLN A 164 -7.59 17.29 -3.12
N GLY A 165 -8.04 18.52 -3.37
CA GLY A 165 -9.41 18.76 -3.83
C GLY A 165 -10.47 18.68 -2.74
N GLY A 166 -11.72 18.52 -3.18
CA GLY A 166 -12.89 18.36 -2.33
C GLY A 166 -13.68 19.65 -2.06
N ILE A 167 -14.72 19.51 -1.24
CA ILE A 167 -15.64 20.59 -0.88
C ILE A 167 -15.80 20.69 0.64
N GLY A 168 -15.72 21.91 1.16
CA GLY A 168 -15.85 22.23 2.59
C GLY A 168 -16.80 23.41 2.85
N PRO A 169 -16.91 23.91 4.09
CA PRO A 169 -17.82 25.01 4.45
C PRO A 169 -17.55 26.32 3.70
N ALA A 170 -16.32 26.52 3.22
CA ALA A 170 -15.89 27.67 2.42
C ALA A 170 -16.15 27.50 0.90
N GLY A 171 -16.53 26.30 0.43
CA GLY A 171 -16.68 25.97 -0.99
C GLY A 171 -15.66 24.94 -1.48
N LEU A 172 -15.34 24.98 -2.78
CA LEU A 172 -14.41 24.06 -3.44
C LEU A 172 -12.96 24.40 -3.07
N SER A 173 -12.17 23.37 -2.75
CA SER A 173 -10.74 23.49 -2.44
C SER A 173 -9.91 22.87 -3.59
N ALA A 174 -10.01 23.45 -4.79
CA ALA A 174 -9.45 22.84 -6.01
C ALA A 174 -7.91 22.84 -6.04
N GLU A 175 -7.29 23.93 -5.58
CA GLU A 175 -5.86 24.20 -5.77
C GLU A 175 -4.97 23.87 -4.56
N ASP A 176 -5.50 23.28 -3.48
CA ASP A 176 -4.70 22.91 -2.30
C ASP A 176 -4.28 21.43 -2.29
N LEU A 177 -3.03 21.22 -1.87
CA LEU A 177 -2.36 19.94 -1.84
C LEU A 177 -1.66 19.78 -0.48
N HIS A 178 -2.03 18.73 0.24
CA HIS A 178 -1.47 18.44 1.57
C HIS A 178 -0.91 17.02 1.61
N VAL A 179 0.17 16.83 2.37
CA VAL A 179 0.80 15.54 2.60
C VAL A 179 0.82 15.24 4.09
N LEU A 180 0.24 14.11 4.49
CA LEU A 180 0.35 13.55 5.83
C LEU A 180 1.53 12.58 5.87
N ASP A 181 2.65 13.03 6.44
CA ASP A 181 3.78 12.18 6.79
C ASP A 181 3.44 11.30 7.99
N LEU A 182 3.51 9.98 7.79
CA LEU A 182 3.21 8.94 8.79
C LEU A 182 4.46 8.09 9.13
N THR A 183 5.66 8.56 8.75
CA THR A 183 6.96 7.92 9.09
C THR A 183 7.28 7.96 10.58
N GLN A 184 6.69 8.90 11.31
CA GLN A 184 6.93 9.13 12.74
C GLN A 184 5.72 8.72 13.58
N GLN A 185 5.99 8.38 14.85
CA GLN A 185 4.95 8.00 15.84
C GLN A 185 3.93 9.12 16.07
N GLN A 186 4.34 10.39 15.95
CA GLN A 186 3.41 11.50 15.78
C GLN A 186 3.49 12.01 14.33
N PRO A 187 2.43 11.80 13.52
CA PRO A 187 2.37 12.26 12.13
C PRO A 187 2.48 13.78 11.97
N ARG A 188 2.76 14.24 10.74
CA ARG A 188 2.88 15.66 10.39
C ARG A 188 2.22 15.99 9.07
N TRP A 189 1.50 17.11 9.02
CA TRP A 189 1.03 17.75 7.81
C TRP A 189 2.11 18.65 7.20
N HIS A 190 2.25 18.52 5.89
CA HIS A 190 2.94 19.45 5.00
C HIS A 190 1.91 20.01 4.01
N ARG A 191 1.95 21.32 3.79
CA ARG A 191 1.20 22.00 2.72
C ARG A 191 2.16 22.28 1.57
N LEU A 192 1.72 22.03 0.34
CA LEU A 192 2.46 22.27 -0.89
C LEU A 192 1.86 23.43 -1.69
#